data_AF-A0A7W0CAD8-F1
#
_entry.id   AF-A0A7W0CAD8-F1
#
_cell.length_a   1.000
_cell.length_b   1.000
_cell.length_c   1.000
_cell.angle_alpha   90.00
_cell.angle_beta   90.00
_cell.angle_gamma   90.00
#
_symmetry.space_group_name_H-M   'P 1'
#
loop_
_entity.id
_entity.type
_entity.pdbx_description
1 polymer ?
#
loop_
_entity_poly.entity_id
_entity_poly.type
_entity_poly.pdbx_seq_one_letter_code
_entity_poly.pdbx_strand_id
1 'polypeptide(L)'
;MRIGTYYDGVEVHRNDKMIYARFLRPHQVLSTCRAAGGFRDDLGFLLNHQSCEPAGHMHRLAPEVWRDAEGYRRMICDPWDLPAEECAVLGTAANMHNAVFQTESFHELTVLAICTGGVESNAGRAGDPASIYETGEGFEKINKAADPKGPGTINTMLFINKPLTPGALTRTLVTATEAKTAALQELCVNSRYSDGLATGTGTDQIGVAACETGDPALTSAGKHAALGELIGRAVLKATKKTLALQNSLTPAGQCSAKIHLERFGLSRKTMQESICRHLTNGQAALLLDNFTVIERDPVTVAAVAAMVHLKDKFAWGVLPATCWGEVMGAYAAQTACAVSGDYTRMAGYREALAPLHGEYGNPAFTDLVCRALAMGFADKWQNKQGC
;
A
#
# COMPACT_ATOMS: atom_id res chain seq x y z
N MET A 1 22.66 -12.20 -13.33
CA MET A 1 23.66 -11.23 -12.81
C MET A 1 23.69 -11.32 -11.29
N ARG A 2 24.86 -11.53 -10.70
CA ARG A 2 25.03 -11.48 -9.25
C ARG A 2 24.85 -10.04 -8.75
N ILE A 3 23.97 -9.84 -7.77
CA ILE A 3 23.73 -8.55 -7.11
C ILE A 3 24.71 -8.36 -5.96
N GLY A 4 24.91 -9.39 -5.13
CA GLY A 4 25.79 -9.32 -3.99
C GLY A 4 25.78 -10.58 -3.13
N THR A 5 26.72 -10.63 -2.19
CA THR A 5 26.82 -11.66 -1.15
C THR A 5 26.62 -10.98 0.20
N TYR A 6 25.81 -11.55 1.06
CA TYR A 6 25.46 -10.97 2.36
C TYR A 6 25.78 -11.95 3.49
N TYR A 7 26.43 -11.42 4.53
CA TYR A 7 26.81 -12.11 5.78
C TYR A 7 27.49 -13.49 5.57
N ASP A 8 28.13 -13.71 4.42
CA ASP A 8 28.73 -14.98 3.99
C ASP A 8 27.78 -16.20 4.08
N GLY A 9 26.47 -15.95 3.99
CA GLY A 9 25.44 -16.98 4.07
C GLY A 9 24.46 -16.99 2.89
N VAL A 10 24.32 -15.88 2.16
CA VAL A 10 23.42 -15.81 0.99
C VAL A 10 24.05 -15.06 -0.18
N GLU A 11 23.89 -15.60 -1.38
CA GLU A 11 24.25 -14.94 -2.64
C GLU A 11 22.99 -14.62 -3.44
N VAL A 12 22.81 -13.34 -3.76
CA VAL A 12 21.60 -12.84 -4.43
C VAL A 12 21.89 -12.56 -5.89
N HIS A 13 21.00 -13.03 -6.75
CA HIS A 13 21.08 -12.92 -8.20
C HIS A 13 19.81 -12.33 -8.76
N ARG A 14 19.94 -11.62 -9.89
CA ARG A 14 18.84 -11.13 -10.70
C ARG A 14 19.04 -11.55 -12.14
N ASN A 15 17.98 -12.07 -12.76
CA ASN A 15 17.81 -12.11 -14.21
C ASN A 15 16.57 -11.27 -14.58
N ASP A 16 16.17 -11.30 -15.86
CA ASP A 16 15.13 -10.41 -16.40
C ASP A 16 13.78 -10.52 -15.66
N LYS A 17 13.37 -11.73 -15.26
CA LYS A 17 12.07 -11.99 -14.62
C LYS A 17 12.16 -12.57 -13.21
N MET A 18 13.35 -12.70 -12.64
CA MET A 18 13.53 -13.37 -11.35
C MET A 18 14.64 -12.74 -10.53
N ILE A 19 14.37 -12.61 -9.23
CA ILE A 19 15.40 -12.44 -8.22
C ILE A 19 15.42 -13.71 -7.38
N TYR A 20 16.60 -14.29 -7.21
CA TYR A 20 16.76 -15.47 -6.37
C TYR A 20 17.95 -15.32 -5.44
N ALA A 21 17.80 -15.90 -4.26
CA ALA A 21 18.81 -16.02 -3.24
C ALA A 21 19.24 -17.49 -3.17
N ARG A 22 20.54 -17.74 -3.35
CA ARG A 22 21.18 -19.04 -3.13
C ARG A 22 21.79 -19.06 -1.74
N PHE A 23 21.46 -20.07 -0.96
CA PHE A 23 22.02 -20.24 0.37
C PHE A 23 23.42 -20.86 0.28
N LEU A 24 24.39 -20.20 0.90
CA LEU A 24 25.78 -20.67 1.01
C LEU A 24 26.01 -21.49 2.29
N ARG A 25 25.01 -21.48 3.18
CA ARG A 25 24.95 -22.21 4.45
C ARG A 25 23.52 -22.72 4.66
N PRO A 26 23.27 -23.73 5.49
CA PRO A 26 21.90 -24.14 5.81
C PRO A 26 21.10 -22.96 6.39
N HIS A 27 19.83 -22.84 6.01
CA HIS A 27 18.90 -21.84 6.54
C HIS A 27 17.59 -22.52 6.93
N GLN A 28 16.99 -22.07 8.04
CA GLN A 28 15.57 -22.29 8.29
C GLN A 28 14.77 -21.29 7.46
N VAL A 29 13.84 -21.80 6.66
CA VAL A 29 12.97 -21.02 5.79
C VAL A 29 11.53 -21.10 6.27
N LEU A 30 10.86 -19.95 6.35
CA LEU A 30 9.43 -19.86 6.57
C LEU A 30 8.81 -19.00 5.47
N SER A 31 7.87 -19.55 4.71
CA SER A 31 7.29 -18.82 3.58
C SER A 31 5.78 -18.98 3.43
N THR A 32 5.16 -18.03 2.74
CA THR A 32 3.76 -18.09 2.30
C THR A 32 3.63 -18.57 0.84
N CYS A 33 4.64 -19.28 0.32
CA CYS A 33 4.60 -19.86 -1.01
C CYS A 33 3.47 -20.91 -1.10
N ARG A 34 2.86 -21.07 -2.27
CA ARG A 34 1.85 -22.12 -2.48
C ARG A 34 2.48 -23.52 -2.51
N ALA A 35 3.61 -23.64 -3.20
CA ALA A 35 4.49 -24.82 -3.20
C ALA A 35 5.68 -24.55 -2.28
N ALA A 36 6.12 -25.54 -1.49
CA ALA A 36 7.16 -25.40 -0.48
C ALA A 36 6.92 -24.25 0.54
N GLY A 37 5.64 -24.00 0.86
CA GLY A 37 5.22 -23.07 1.92
C GLY A 37 5.39 -23.64 3.32
N GLY A 38 5.23 -22.79 4.34
CA GLY A 38 5.42 -23.17 5.73
C GLY A 38 6.90 -23.23 6.13
N PHE A 39 7.19 -23.94 7.23
CA PHE A 39 8.55 -24.10 7.75
C PHE A 39 9.29 -25.22 7.01
N ARG A 40 10.53 -24.94 6.60
CA ARG A 40 11.42 -25.85 5.86
C ARG A 40 12.86 -25.60 6.27
N ASP A 41 13.68 -26.63 6.29
CA ASP A 41 15.12 -26.59 6.60
C ASP A 41 15.99 -27.32 5.57
N ASP A 42 15.36 -27.73 4.46
CA ASP A 42 15.95 -28.51 3.36
C ASP A 42 16.02 -27.72 2.04
N LEU A 43 15.73 -26.41 2.07
CA LEU A 43 15.77 -25.56 0.90
C LEU A 43 17.17 -24.97 0.68
N GLY A 44 17.57 -24.87 -0.59
CA GLY A 44 18.79 -24.21 -1.06
C GLY A 44 18.54 -22.81 -1.63
N PHE A 45 17.28 -22.48 -1.94
CA PHE A 45 16.93 -21.25 -2.66
C PHE A 45 15.61 -20.62 -2.20
N LEU A 46 15.57 -19.29 -2.22
CA LEU A 46 14.36 -18.48 -2.11
C LEU A 46 14.27 -17.52 -3.30
N LEU A 47 13.14 -17.53 -4.00
CA LEU A 47 12.96 -16.85 -5.27
C LEU A 47 11.74 -15.95 -5.26
N ASN A 48 11.80 -14.88 -6.03
CA ASN A 48 10.67 -14.05 -6.40
C ASN A 48 10.65 -13.91 -7.92
N HIS A 49 9.61 -14.46 -8.54
CA HIS A 49 9.43 -14.51 -9.98
C HIS A 49 8.33 -13.55 -10.45
N GLN A 50 8.65 -12.73 -11.43
CA GLN A 50 7.71 -11.85 -12.10
C GLN A 50 6.87 -12.66 -13.09
N SER A 51 5.59 -12.77 -12.78
CA SER A 51 4.70 -13.69 -13.44
C SER A 51 3.93 -13.06 -14.62
N CYS A 52 4.09 -11.76 -14.87
CA CYS A 52 3.50 -11.06 -16.03
C CYS A 52 4.53 -10.19 -16.76
N GLU A 53 4.28 -9.85 -18.03
CA GLU A 53 5.17 -8.97 -18.81
C GLU A 53 5.28 -7.55 -18.21
N PRO A 54 6.44 -6.88 -18.32
CA PRO A 54 6.63 -5.48 -17.89
C PRO A 54 5.74 -4.45 -18.59
N ALA A 55 5.00 -4.84 -19.63
CA ALA A 55 4.18 -3.97 -20.46
C ALA A 55 2.73 -3.85 -19.95
N GLY A 56 2.49 -2.88 -19.05
CA GLY A 56 1.14 -2.37 -18.77
C GLY A 56 0.12 -3.39 -18.24
N HIS A 57 0.58 -4.47 -17.61
CA HIS A 57 -0.27 -5.47 -16.95
C HIS A 57 -1.35 -6.13 -17.86
N MET A 58 -1.09 -6.30 -19.15
CA MET A 58 -2.10 -6.84 -20.09
C MET A 58 -2.12 -8.37 -20.21
N HIS A 59 -1.11 -9.08 -19.74
CA HIS A 59 -1.06 -10.54 -19.82
C HIS A 59 -1.31 -11.16 -18.44
N ARG A 60 -2.54 -11.65 -18.22
CA ARG A 60 -2.87 -12.53 -17.08
C ARG A 60 -2.08 -13.82 -17.24
N LEU A 61 -1.54 -14.36 -16.14
CA LEU A 61 -1.05 -15.73 -16.13
C LEU A 61 -2.15 -16.69 -16.56
N ALA A 62 -1.72 -17.71 -17.27
CA ALA A 62 -2.54 -18.83 -17.65
C ALA A 62 -3.21 -19.41 -16.37
N PRO A 63 -4.53 -19.64 -16.36
CA PRO A 63 -5.27 -20.18 -15.20
C PRO A 63 -4.65 -21.45 -14.61
N GLU A 64 -3.90 -22.21 -15.41
CA GLU A 64 -3.19 -23.42 -15.05
C GLU A 64 -2.12 -23.19 -13.95
N VAL A 65 -1.50 -22.01 -13.89
CA VAL A 65 -0.50 -21.64 -12.87
C VAL A 65 -1.08 -21.65 -11.45
N TRP A 66 -2.39 -21.39 -11.31
CA TRP A 66 -3.06 -21.41 -10.02
C TRP A 66 -3.47 -22.81 -9.57
N ARG A 67 -3.58 -23.75 -10.50
CA ARG A 67 -4.06 -25.13 -10.26
C ARG A 67 -2.93 -26.10 -9.96
N ASP A 68 -1.75 -25.88 -10.53
CA ASP A 68 -0.56 -26.71 -10.31
C ASP A 68 0.64 -25.87 -9.83
N ALA A 69 0.72 -25.65 -8.52
CA ALA A 69 1.81 -24.88 -7.92
C ALA A 69 3.17 -25.57 -8.09
N GLU A 70 3.20 -26.91 -8.12
CA GLU A 70 4.43 -27.70 -8.28
C GLU A 70 4.92 -27.69 -9.73
N GLY A 71 4.01 -27.80 -10.70
CA GLY A 71 4.32 -27.60 -12.11
C GLY A 71 4.87 -26.19 -12.38
N TYR A 72 4.25 -25.17 -11.80
CA TYR A 72 4.75 -23.79 -11.90
C TYR A 72 6.15 -23.62 -11.29
N ARG A 73 6.42 -24.25 -10.14
CA ARG A 73 7.74 -24.26 -9.49
C ARG A 73 8.80 -24.85 -10.42
N ARG A 74 8.55 -26.02 -11.01
CA ARG A 74 9.45 -26.64 -12.00
C ARG A 74 9.67 -25.78 -13.24
N MET A 75 8.59 -25.27 -13.82
CA MET A 75 8.64 -24.41 -15.01
C MET A 75 9.54 -23.17 -14.81
N ILE A 76 9.57 -22.60 -13.61
CA ILE A 76 10.44 -21.46 -13.29
C ILE A 76 11.88 -21.89 -13.05
N CYS A 77 12.09 -23.03 -12.39
CA CYS A 77 13.42 -23.42 -11.92
C CYS A 77 14.25 -24.11 -13.01
N ASP A 78 13.64 -24.96 -13.83
CA ASP A 78 14.32 -25.80 -14.83
C ASP A 78 15.15 -24.98 -15.84
N PRO A 79 14.66 -23.85 -16.42
CA PRO A 79 15.43 -23.06 -17.38
C PRO A 79 16.69 -22.40 -16.80
N TRP A 80 16.84 -22.39 -15.47
CA TRP A 80 17.95 -21.77 -14.75
C TRP A 80 18.81 -22.79 -13.99
N ASP A 81 18.63 -24.07 -14.26
CA ASP A 81 19.33 -25.18 -13.57
C ASP A 81 19.19 -25.11 -12.04
N LEU A 82 18.05 -24.62 -11.55
CA LEU A 82 17.73 -24.57 -10.13
C LEU A 82 16.96 -25.85 -9.74
N PRO A 83 17.37 -26.59 -8.70
CA PRO A 83 16.62 -27.77 -8.26
C PRO A 83 15.27 -27.35 -7.68
N ALA A 84 14.18 -27.61 -8.42
CA ALA A 84 12.83 -27.16 -8.04
C ALA A 84 12.43 -27.58 -6.63
N GLU A 85 12.82 -28.78 -6.19
CA GLU A 85 12.52 -29.33 -4.87
C GLU A 85 13.16 -28.53 -3.71
N GLU A 86 14.30 -27.89 -3.98
CA GLU A 86 15.06 -27.05 -3.03
C GLU A 86 14.65 -25.57 -3.08
N CYS A 87 13.65 -25.22 -3.90
CA CYS A 87 13.23 -23.85 -4.16
C CYS A 87 11.91 -23.50 -3.48
N ALA A 88 11.88 -22.38 -2.74
CA ALA A 88 10.65 -21.67 -2.41
C ALA A 88 10.42 -20.53 -3.42
N VAL A 89 9.27 -20.52 -4.10
CA VAL A 89 8.99 -19.57 -5.19
C VAL A 89 7.82 -18.66 -4.84
N LEU A 90 8.13 -17.37 -4.67
CA LEU A 90 7.16 -16.27 -4.62
C LEU A 90 6.83 -15.83 -6.06
N GLY A 91 5.59 -15.45 -6.32
CA GLY A 91 5.12 -14.88 -7.58
C GLY A 91 4.67 -13.44 -7.41
N THR A 92 5.03 -12.57 -8.35
CA THR A 92 4.64 -11.15 -8.29
C THR A 92 4.29 -10.58 -9.65
N ALA A 93 3.38 -9.60 -9.66
CA ALA A 93 3.12 -8.77 -10.83
C ALA A 93 4.00 -7.51 -10.89
N ALA A 94 4.82 -7.26 -9.86
CA ALA A 94 5.72 -6.11 -9.82
C ALA A 94 6.97 -6.34 -10.69
N ASN A 95 7.52 -5.26 -11.25
CA ASN A 95 8.68 -5.35 -12.12
C ASN A 95 9.96 -5.63 -11.31
N MET A 96 10.73 -6.66 -11.68
CA MET A 96 11.99 -7.02 -10.99
C MET A 96 13.05 -5.90 -11.01
N HIS A 97 13.00 -4.99 -11.99
CA HIS A 97 13.88 -3.82 -12.02
C HIS A 97 13.59 -2.82 -10.89
N ASN A 98 12.39 -2.84 -10.34
CA ASN A 98 11.95 -1.97 -9.25
C ASN A 98 12.14 -2.62 -7.86
N ALA A 99 12.79 -3.78 -7.81
CA ALA A 99 13.14 -4.44 -6.56
C ALA A 99 14.12 -3.59 -5.73
N VAL A 100 13.90 -3.57 -4.43
CA VAL A 100 14.74 -2.82 -3.48
C VAL A 100 15.39 -3.79 -2.50
N PHE A 101 16.71 -3.65 -2.36
CA PHE A 101 17.55 -4.38 -1.41
C PHE A 101 17.87 -3.43 -0.26
N GLN A 102 17.39 -3.73 0.95
CA GLN A 102 17.59 -2.90 2.13
C GLN A 102 18.21 -3.73 3.25
N THR A 103 19.39 -3.34 3.69
CA THR A 103 20.09 -3.96 4.82
C THR A 103 20.00 -3.06 6.05
N GLU A 104 19.74 -3.66 7.20
CA GLU A 104 19.86 -3.03 8.52
C GLU A 104 20.69 -3.95 9.42
N SER A 105 21.57 -3.35 10.23
CA SER A 105 22.46 -4.09 11.12
C SER A 105 22.55 -3.42 12.50
N PHE A 106 22.72 -4.22 13.53
CA PHE A 106 23.02 -3.78 14.88
C PHE A 106 23.92 -4.82 15.57
N HIS A 107 25.10 -4.40 16.01
CA HIS A 107 26.19 -5.30 16.43
C HIS A 107 26.43 -6.39 15.35
N GLU A 108 26.45 -7.66 15.73
CA GLU A 108 26.62 -8.79 14.83
C GLU A 108 25.35 -9.20 14.08
N LEU A 109 24.19 -8.62 14.41
CA LEU A 109 22.92 -8.95 13.75
C LEU A 109 22.77 -8.17 12.45
N THR A 110 22.41 -8.87 11.37
CA THR A 110 22.15 -8.31 10.05
C THR A 110 20.86 -8.86 9.48
N VAL A 111 20.02 -7.96 8.96
CA VAL A 111 18.79 -8.26 8.26
C VAL A 111 18.83 -7.64 6.88
N LEU A 112 18.62 -8.45 5.84
CA LEU A 112 18.41 -8.01 4.46
C LEU A 112 16.94 -8.24 4.08
N ALA A 113 16.25 -7.17 3.71
CA ALA A 113 14.93 -7.24 3.08
C ALA A 113 15.07 -6.95 1.58
N ILE A 114 14.49 -7.81 0.75
CA ILE A 114 14.35 -7.60 -0.68
C ILE A 114 12.85 -7.52 -0.98
N CYS A 115 12.39 -6.33 -1.38
CA CYS A 115 10.98 -6.11 -1.64
C CYS A 115 10.72 -5.74 -3.10
N THR A 116 9.62 -6.25 -3.65
CA THR A 116 8.99 -5.77 -4.88
C THR A 116 7.55 -5.42 -4.56
N GLY A 117 7.04 -4.29 -5.01
CA GLY A 117 5.69 -3.85 -4.63
C GLY A 117 4.96 -3.12 -5.73
N GLY A 118 3.68 -3.46 -5.94
CA GLY A 118 2.74 -2.70 -6.76
C GLY A 118 1.35 -2.71 -6.15
N VAL A 119 0.69 -1.55 -6.06
CA VAL A 119 -0.58 -1.38 -5.30
C VAL A 119 -1.68 -0.62 -6.04
N GLU A 120 -1.43 -0.15 -7.26
CA GLU A 120 -2.32 0.80 -7.94
C GLU A 120 -3.73 0.24 -8.23
N SER A 121 -3.83 -1.07 -8.49
CA SER A 121 -5.04 -1.66 -9.06
C SER A 121 -5.84 -2.58 -8.14
N ASN A 122 -5.19 -3.16 -7.11
CA ASN A 122 -5.79 -4.19 -6.24
C ASN A 122 -5.38 -4.07 -4.76
N ALA A 123 -4.90 -2.91 -4.32
CA ALA A 123 -4.64 -2.68 -2.90
C ALA A 123 -5.90 -2.97 -2.07
N GLY A 124 -5.74 -3.75 -1.01
CA GLY A 124 -6.84 -4.20 -0.17
C GLY A 124 -6.51 -4.06 1.30
N ARG A 125 -7.56 -3.95 2.11
CA ARG A 125 -7.50 -3.93 3.57
C ARG A 125 -7.93 -5.28 4.11
N ALA A 126 -7.24 -5.76 5.14
CA ALA A 126 -7.68 -6.93 5.88
C ALA A 126 -9.11 -6.72 6.41
N GLY A 127 -10.02 -7.64 6.07
CA GLY A 127 -11.45 -7.53 6.37
C GLY A 127 -12.29 -6.93 5.24
N ASP A 128 -11.69 -6.52 4.12
CA ASP A 128 -12.46 -6.14 2.92
C ASP A 128 -13.27 -7.32 2.37
N PRO A 129 -14.35 -7.06 1.61
CA PRO A 129 -15.16 -8.12 1.03
C PRO A 129 -14.33 -9.06 0.15
N ALA A 130 -14.56 -10.37 0.30
CA ALA A 130 -13.89 -11.39 -0.52
C ALA A 130 -14.51 -11.47 -1.93
N SER A 131 -13.71 -11.80 -2.94
CA SER A 131 -14.17 -12.02 -4.32
C SER A 131 -14.25 -13.50 -4.71
N ILE A 132 -13.73 -14.40 -3.89
CA ILE A 132 -13.69 -15.84 -4.14
C ILE A 132 -14.12 -16.64 -2.91
N TYR A 133 -14.65 -17.83 -3.16
CA TYR A 133 -14.97 -18.84 -2.17
C TYR A 133 -14.37 -20.18 -2.60
N GLU A 134 -13.71 -20.87 -1.68
CA GLU A 134 -13.09 -22.17 -1.94
C GLU A 134 -14.10 -23.30 -1.67
N THR A 135 -14.26 -24.18 -2.65
CA THR A 135 -15.11 -25.38 -2.62
C THR A 135 -14.25 -26.62 -2.89
N GLY A 136 -14.82 -27.81 -2.72
CA GLY A 136 -14.12 -29.06 -3.05
C GLY A 136 -13.76 -29.18 -4.54
N GLU A 137 -14.39 -28.40 -5.42
CA GLU A 137 -14.15 -28.39 -6.87
C GLU A 137 -13.21 -27.26 -7.32
N GLY A 138 -12.79 -26.38 -6.38
CA GLY A 138 -11.86 -25.28 -6.64
C GLY A 138 -12.35 -23.93 -6.11
N PHE A 139 -12.05 -22.85 -6.83
CA PHE A 139 -12.43 -21.49 -6.43
C PHE A 139 -13.59 -20.98 -7.29
N GLU A 140 -14.65 -20.53 -6.63
CA GLU A 140 -15.80 -19.88 -7.25
C GLU A 140 -15.78 -18.38 -6.96
N LYS A 141 -16.14 -17.58 -7.96
CA LYS A 141 -16.24 -16.13 -7.80
C LYS A 141 -17.52 -15.77 -7.04
N ILE A 142 -17.42 -14.90 -6.05
CA ILE A 142 -18.57 -14.38 -5.30
C ILE A 142 -18.73 -12.87 -5.49
N ASN A 143 -19.98 -12.41 -5.60
CA ASN A 143 -20.32 -11.00 -5.87
C ASN A 143 -20.37 -10.14 -4.59
N LYS A 144 -19.31 -10.20 -3.76
CA LYS A 144 -19.18 -9.31 -2.58
C LYS A 144 -18.21 -8.16 -2.79
N ALA A 145 -17.25 -8.30 -3.71
CA ALA A 145 -16.23 -7.28 -4.00
C ALA A 145 -16.25 -6.89 -5.47
N ALA A 146 -15.80 -5.67 -5.76
CA ALA A 146 -15.51 -5.26 -7.13
C ALA A 146 -14.30 -6.03 -7.68
N ASP A 147 -14.28 -6.23 -8.99
CA ASP A 147 -13.12 -6.85 -9.65
C ASP A 147 -11.89 -5.95 -9.57
N PRO A 148 -10.70 -6.52 -9.32
CA PRO A 148 -9.45 -5.76 -9.41
C PRO A 148 -9.28 -5.20 -10.82
N LYS A 149 -8.87 -3.94 -10.92
CA LYS A 149 -8.64 -3.26 -12.21
C LYS A 149 -7.36 -3.73 -12.92
N GLY A 150 -6.56 -4.55 -12.24
CA GLY A 150 -5.27 -5.06 -12.68
C GLY A 150 -4.56 -5.78 -11.53
N PRO A 151 -3.46 -6.50 -11.83
CA PRO A 151 -2.67 -7.18 -10.82
C PRO A 151 -1.73 -6.22 -10.09
N GLY A 152 -1.54 -6.47 -8.80
CA GLY A 152 -0.55 -5.80 -7.95
C GLY A 152 -0.18 -6.71 -6.79
N THR A 153 1.07 -6.68 -6.38
CA THR A 153 1.58 -7.59 -5.35
C THR A 153 2.72 -6.93 -4.60
N ILE A 154 2.78 -7.10 -3.28
CA ILE A 154 3.96 -6.79 -2.47
C ILE A 154 4.57 -8.09 -1.97
N ASN A 155 5.77 -8.41 -2.46
CA ASN A 155 6.55 -9.54 -1.99
C ASN A 155 7.76 -9.08 -1.18
N THR A 156 8.07 -9.81 -0.12
CA THR A 156 9.22 -9.57 0.77
C THR A 156 10.02 -10.85 0.94
N MET A 157 11.29 -10.84 0.52
CA MET A 157 12.27 -11.86 0.93
C MET A 157 13.13 -11.28 2.04
N LEU A 158 13.22 -11.98 3.17
CA LEU A 158 13.91 -11.52 4.37
C LEU A 158 15.00 -12.52 4.74
N PHE A 159 16.22 -12.03 4.93
CA PHE A 159 17.38 -12.85 5.24
C PHE A 159 18.01 -12.38 6.54
N ILE A 160 18.24 -13.31 7.46
CA ILE A 160 18.70 -13.03 8.83
C ILE A 160 19.95 -13.88 9.08
N ASN A 161 21.03 -13.27 9.53
CA ASN A 161 22.33 -13.95 9.68
C ASN A 161 22.49 -14.77 10.98
N LYS A 162 21.41 -15.03 11.70
CA LYS A 162 21.41 -15.73 13.00
C LYS A 162 20.33 -16.82 13.04
N PRO A 163 20.58 -17.92 13.79
CA PRO A 163 19.58 -18.95 14.02
C PRO A 163 18.44 -18.40 14.88
N LEU A 164 17.23 -18.89 14.64
CA LEU A 164 16.02 -18.46 15.35
C LEU A 164 15.32 -19.68 15.94
N THR A 165 14.65 -19.52 17.08
CA THR A 165 13.70 -20.55 17.50
C THR A 165 12.51 -20.56 16.52
N PRO A 166 11.78 -21.69 16.37
CA PRO A 166 10.61 -21.75 15.49
C PRO A 166 9.57 -20.66 15.79
N GLY A 167 9.38 -20.32 17.07
CA GLY A 167 8.50 -19.22 17.50
C GLY A 167 9.02 -17.84 17.08
N ALA A 168 10.32 -17.60 17.18
CA ALA A 168 10.94 -16.35 16.74
C ALA A 168 10.89 -16.21 15.22
N LEU A 169 11.19 -17.28 14.47
CA LEU A 169 11.06 -17.32 13.02
C LEU A 169 9.62 -17.05 12.58
N THR A 170 8.63 -17.67 13.22
CA THR A 170 7.21 -17.39 12.95
C THR A 170 6.83 -15.94 13.24
N ARG A 171 7.37 -15.36 14.33
CA ARG A 171 7.13 -13.96 14.68
C ARG A 171 7.63 -12.98 13.59
N THR A 172 8.67 -13.33 12.83
CA THR A 172 9.19 -12.46 11.76
C THR A 172 8.12 -12.12 10.71
N LEU A 173 7.23 -13.06 10.35
CA LEU A 173 6.15 -12.81 9.40
C LEU A 173 5.19 -11.73 9.89
N VAL A 174 4.86 -11.75 11.18
CA VAL A 174 3.99 -10.73 11.81
C VAL A 174 4.66 -9.37 11.73
N THR A 175 5.92 -9.28 12.18
CA THR A 175 6.66 -8.01 12.21
C THR A 175 6.89 -7.44 10.81
N ALA A 176 7.23 -8.27 9.83
CA ALA A 176 7.36 -7.85 8.43
C ALA A 176 6.02 -7.38 7.84
N THR A 177 4.91 -8.07 8.15
CA THR A 177 3.57 -7.68 7.69
C THR A 177 3.11 -6.35 8.29
N GLU A 178 3.36 -6.14 9.58
CA GLU A 178 3.07 -4.87 10.26
C GLU A 178 3.91 -3.72 9.68
N ALA A 179 5.18 -3.96 9.38
CA ALA A 179 6.06 -2.96 8.76
C ALA A 179 5.63 -2.56 7.34
N LYS A 180 5.24 -3.55 6.52
CA LYS A 180 4.62 -3.30 5.21
C LYS A 180 3.33 -2.48 5.37
N THR A 181 2.48 -2.85 6.32
CA THR A 181 1.22 -2.14 6.58
C THR A 181 1.47 -0.69 7.01
N ALA A 182 2.45 -0.46 7.88
CA ALA A 182 2.87 0.88 8.30
C ALA A 182 3.35 1.71 7.11
N ALA A 183 4.13 1.12 6.19
CA ALA A 183 4.55 1.81 4.97
C ALA A 183 3.35 2.26 4.10
N LEU A 184 2.34 1.40 3.93
CA LEU A 184 1.12 1.73 3.20
C LEU A 184 0.26 2.78 3.91
N GLN A 185 0.19 2.71 5.24
CA GLN A 185 -0.52 3.69 6.06
C GLN A 185 0.11 5.07 5.96
N GLU A 186 1.45 5.17 6.07
CA GLU A 186 2.19 6.42 5.94
C GLU A 186 2.12 7.01 4.52
N LEU A 187 1.88 6.18 3.51
CA LEU A 187 1.63 6.59 2.13
C LEU A 187 0.13 6.75 1.82
N CYS A 188 -0.76 6.64 2.81
CA CYS A 188 -2.21 6.75 2.67
C CYS A 188 -2.79 5.95 1.48
N VAL A 189 -2.29 4.74 1.24
CA VAL A 189 -2.76 3.91 0.12
C VAL A 189 -4.20 3.51 0.35
N ASN A 190 -5.13 3.99 -0.48
CA ASN A 190 -6.53 3.61 -0.32
C ASN A 190 -6.78 2.17 -0.77
N SER A 191 -7.65 1.47 -0.04
CA SER A 191 -8.25 0.24 -0.52
C SER A 191 -9.02 0.50 -1.80
N ARG A 192 -9.01 -0.49 -2.71
CA ARG A 192 -9.82 -0.50 -3.93
C ARG A 192 -11.18 -1.20 -3.72
N TYR A 193 -11.43 -1.72 -2.53
CA TYR A 193 -12.62 -2.52 -2.19
C TYR A 193 -13.47 -1.93 -1.07
N SER A 194 -12.94 -0.95 -0.34
CA SER A 194 -13.66 -0.25 0.74
C SER A 194 -13.16 1.18 0.92
N ASP A 195 -13.82 1.91 1.80
CA ASP A 195 -13.45 3.25 2.25
C ASP A 195 -12.18 3.26 3.10
N GLY A 196 -11.57 2.11 3.41
CA GLY A 196 -10.39 2.01 4.27
C GLY A 196 -9.06 2.29 3.59
N LEU A 197 -8.00 2.40 4.38
CA LEU A 197 -6.62 2.29 3.88
C LEU A 197 -6.24 0.82 3.72
N ALA A 198 -5.46 0.53 2.67
CA ALA A 198 -4.96 -0.79 2.38
C ALA A 198 -3.90 -1.24 3.39
N THR A 199 -3.87 -2.54 3.67
CA THR A 199 -2.86 -3.20 4.52
C THR A 199 -1.93 -4.10 3.72
N GLY A 200 -2.20 -4.24 2.42
CA GLY A 200 -1.43 -5.05 1.48
C GLY A 200 -2.16 -5.15 0.14
N THR A 201 -1.85 -6.21 -0.59
CA THR A 201 -2.68 -6.72 -1.69
C THR A 201 -3.26 -8.08 -1.30
N GLY A 202 -4.25 -8.57 -2.05
CA GLY A 202 -4.78 -9.92 -1.88
C GLY A 202 -3.81 -11.04 -2.27
N THR A 203 -2.59 -10.72 -2.73
CA THR A 203 -1.62 -11.68 -3.27
C THR A 203 -0.22 -11.55 -2.67
N ASP A 204 -0.06 -10.74 -1.62
CA ASP A 204 1.25 -10.51 -1.00
C ASP A 204 1.87 -11.81 -0.47
N GLN A 205 3.16 -12.01 -0.73
CA GLN A 205 3.89 -13.16 -0.20
C GLN A 205 5.16 -12.75 0.55
N ILE A 206 5.52 -13.53 1.56
CA ILE A 206 6.73 -13.31 2.36
C ILE A 206 7.50 -14.63 2.44
N GLY A 207 8.80 -14.58 2.20
CA GLY A 207 9.74 -15.66 2.48
C GLY A 207 10.82 -15.16 3.43
N VAL A 208 11.05 -15.88 4.53
CA VAL A 208 12.07 -15.54 5.52
C VAL A 208 13.07 -16.68 5.61
N ALA A 209 14.36 -16.39 5.54
CA ALA A 209 15.44 -17.35 5.70
C ALA A 209 16.37 -16.90 6.83
N ALA A 210 16.49 -17.71 7.87
CA ALA A 210 17.39 -17.51 8.99
C ALA A 210 18.58 -18.46 8.87
N CYS A 211 19.80 -17.92 8.86
CA CYS A 211 21.02 -18.70 8.69
C CYS A 211 21.26 -19.57 9.92
N GLU A 212 21.44 -20.87 9.71
CA GLU A 212 21.92 -21.77 10.75
C GLU A 212 23.41 -21.52 10.98
N THR A 213 23.78 -21.43 12.26
CA THR A 213 25.18 -21.23 12.71
C THR A 213 25.38 -21.97 14.03
N GLY A 214 26.62 -21.95 14.56
CA GLY A 214 26.89 -22.48 15.91
C GLY A 214 26.42 -21.57 17.05
N ASP A 215 25.86 -20.39 16.75
CA ASP A 215 25.41 -19.43 17.76
C ASP A 215 24.10 -19.87 18.43
N PRO A 216 23.82 -19.43 19.67
CA PRO A 216 22.51 -19.62 20.28
C PRO A 216 21.39 -19.00 19.45
N ALA A 217 20.29 -19.74 19.28
CA ALA A 217 19.12 -19.26 18.55
C ALA A 217 18.45 -18.08 19.27
N LEU A 218 18.13 -17.02 18.52
CA LEU A 218 17.37 -15.90 19.06
C LEU A 218 15.92 -16.32 19.30
N THR A 219 15.37 -15.86 20.42
CA THR A 219 14.05 -16.30 20.91
C THR A 219 12.94 -15.30 20.63
N SER A 220 13.25 -14.11 20.09
CA SER A 220 12.26 -13.08 19.79
C SER A 220 12.62 -12.26 18.55
N ALA A 221 11.62 -12.07 17.68
CA ALA A 221 11.64 -11.13 16.56
C ALA A 221 10.53 -10.07 16.69
N GLY A 222 9.97 -9.88 17.90
CA GLY A 222 8.91 -8.90 18.15
C GLY A 222 9.45 -7.48 18.33
N LYS A 223 8.55 -6.49 18.42
CA LYS A 223 8.85 -5.05 18.46
C LYS A 223 9.78 -4.60 19.61
N HIS A 224 9.89 -5.38 20.69
CA HIS A 224 10.79 -5.09 21.82
C HIS A 224 12.21 -5.66 21.64
N ALA A 225 12.42 -6.49 20.63
CA ALA A 225 13.73 -7.10 20.35
C ALA A 225 14.43 -6.37 19.21
N ALA A 226 15.77 -6.26 19.28
CA ALA A 226 16.58 -5.64 18.23
C ALA A 226 16.32 -6.27 16.85
N LEU A 227 16.17 -7.60 16.78
CA LEU A 227 15.80 -8.27 15.53
C LEU A 227 14.48 -7.75 14.96
N GLY A 228 13.44 -7.61 15.80
CA GLY A 228 12.16 -7.08 15.35
C GLY A 228 12.25 -5.62 14.87
N GLU A 229 13.07 -4.79 15.53
CA GLU A 229 13.35 -3.43 15.07
C GLU A 229 14.00 -3.42 13.68
N LEU A 230 15.06 -4.22 13.49
CA LEU A 230 15.78 -4.27 12.21
C LEU A 230 14.88 -4.77 11.07
N ILE A 231 14.10 -5.82 11.31
CA ILE A 231 13.10 -6.32 10.34
C ILE A 231 12.10 -5.21 10.01
N GLY A 232 11.55 -4.55 11.04
CA GLY A 232 10.57 -3.49 10.87
C GLY A 232 11.11 -2.34 10.01
N ARG A 233 12.32 -1.86 10.32
CA ARG A 233 12.99 -0.79 9.57
C ARG A 233 13.31 -1.20 8.13
N ALA A 234 13.87 -2.40 7.93
CA ALA A 234 14.28 -2.88 6.61
C ALA A 234 13.07 -2.99 5.68
N VAL A 235 12.01 -3.67 6.15
CA VAL A 235 10.79 -3.90 5.36
C VAL A 235 10.04 -2.59 5.09
N LEU A 236 9.91 -1.71 6.08
CA LEU A 236 9.24 -0.42 5.90
C LEU A 236 9.94 0.44 4.83
N LYS A 237 11.27 0.58 4.93
CA LYS A 237 12.06 1.35 3.95
C LYS A 237 12.02 0.71 2.57
N ALA A 238 12.20 -0.61 2.47
CA ALA A 238 12.17 -1.33 1.20
C ALA A 238 10.82 -1.22 0.51
N THR A 239 9.73 -1.38 1.26
CA THR A 239 8.34 -1.26 0.77
C THR A 239 8.09 0.14 0.19
N LYS A 240 8.42 1.21 0.94
CA LYS A 240 8.24 2.58 0.42
C LYS A 240 9.03 2.83 -0.86
N LYS A 241 10.30 2.41 -0.88
CA LYS A 241 11.17 2.62 -2.05
C LYS A 241 10.68 1.85 -3.27
N THR A 242 10.26 0.59 -3.12
CA THR A 242 9.79 -0.20 -4.28
C THR A 242 8.48 0.37 -4.83
N LEU A 243 7.57 0.85 -3.97
CA LEU A 243 6.33 1.51 -4.42
C LEU A 243 6.60 2.86 -5.10
N ALA A 244 7.62 3.59 -4.65
CA ALA A 244 8.07 4.80 -5.34
C ALA A 244 8.62 4.49 -6.74
N LEU A 245 9.39 3.41 -6.91
CA LEU A 245 9.91 2.99 -8.21
C LEU A 245 8.81 2.42 -9.14
N GLN A 246 7.89 1.61 -8.60
CA GLN A 246 6.86 0.93 -9.38
C GLN A 246 5.68 1.83 -9.74
N ASN A 247 5.12 2.55 -8.77
CA ASN A 247 3.87 3.31 -8.94
C ASN A 247 4.07 4.84 -8.81
N SER A 248 5.32 5.32 -8.74
CA SER A 248 5.62 6.74 -8.40
C SER A 248 4.98 7.18 -7.06
N LEU A 249 4.71 6.22 -6.17
CA LEU A 249 4.02 6.44 -4.91
C LEU A 249 5.01 7.01 -3.87
N THR A 250 5.03 8.34 -3.76
CA THR A 250 5.93 9.07 -2.85
C THR A 250 5.14 9.96 -1.89
N PRO A 251 5.70 10.32 -0.70
CA PRO A 251 5.04 11.26 0.21
C PRO A 251 4.67 12.59 -0.46
N ALA A 252 5.55 13.15 -1.29
CA ALA A 252 5.26 14.37 -2.05
C ALA A 252 4.13 14.16 -3.09
N GLY A 253 4.09 12.99 -3.73
CA GLY A 253 3.01 12.58 -4.63
C GLY A 253 1.65 12.47 -3.92
N GLN A 254 1.65 12.07 -2.65
CA GLN A 254 0.45 11.96 -1.81
C GLN A 254 -0.10 13.30 -1.30
N CYS A 255 0.63 14.41 -1.47
CA CYS A 255 0.11 15.75 -1.18
C CYS A 255 -0.94 16.15 -2.24
N SER A 256 -2.16 15.63 -2.08
CA SER A 256 -3.24 15.65 -3.08
C SER A 256 -4.59 15.40 -2.41
N ALA A 257 -5.45 16.43 -2.36
CA ALA A 257 -6.79 16.32 -1.80
C ALA A 257 -7.61 15.25 -2.52
N LYS A 258 -7.44 15.14 -3.85
CA LYS A 258 -8.12 14.13 -4.68
C LYS A 258 -7.76 12.72 -4.24
N ILE A 259 -6.47 12.43 -4.00
CA ILE A 259 -6.02 11.09 -3.59
C ILE A 259 -6.68 10.68 -2.26
N HIS A 260 -6.75 11.58 -1.27
CA HIS A 260 -7.38 11.28 0.02
C HIS A 260 -8.90 11.05 -0.09
N LEU A 261 -9.56 11.67 -1.09
CA LEU A 261 -11.00 11.58 -1.31
C LEU A 261 -11.41 10.42 -2.23
N GLU A 262 -10.48 9.82 -2.99
CA GLU A 262 -10.77 8.75 -3.95
C GLU A 262 -11.56 7.59 -3.36
N ARG A 263 -11.21 7.19 -2.14
CA ARG A 263 -11.82 6.05 -1.46
C ARG A 263 -13.28 6.26 -1.08
N PHE A 264 -13.78 7.49 -1.23
CA PHE A 264 -15.19 7.83 -1.03
C PHE A 264 -15.92 8.08 -2.36
N GLY A 265 -15.33 7.67 -3.49
CA GLY A 265 -15.96 7.69 -4.81
C GLY A 265 -15.64 8.92 -5.67
N LEU A 266 -14.74 9.80 -5.24
CA LEU A 266 -14.30 10.93 -6.07
C LEU A 266 -13.22 10.52 -7.07
N SER A 267 -13.44 10.86 -8.33
CA SER A 267 -12.42 10.91 -9.37
C SER A 267 -12.05 12.37 -9.62
N ARG A 268 -10.96 12.62 -10.36
CA ARG A 268 -10.62 14.00 -10.78
C ARG A 268 -11.80 14.68 -11.48
N LYS A 269 -12.44 13.98 -12.41
CA LYS A 269 -13.58 14.47 -13.18
C LYS A 269 -14.77 14.80 -12.27
N THR A 270 -15.19 13.84 -11.45
CA THR A 270 -16.37 14.03 -10.58
C THR A 270 -16.13 15.07 -9.48
N MET A 271 -14.89 15.22 -9.00
CA MET A 271 -14.51 16.29 -8.08
C MET A 271 -14.60 17.67 -8.74
N GLN A 272 -14.05 17.83 -9.95
CA GLN A 272 -14.17 19.07 -10.72
C GLN A 272 -15.64 19.43 -10.98
N GLU A 273 -16.43 18.45 -11.45
CA GLU A 273 -17.87 18.64 -11.71
C GLU A 273 -18.63 19.05 -10.44
N SER A 274 -18.37 18.41 -9.29
CA SER A 274 -19.02 18.74 -8.02
C SER A 274 -18.66 20.14 -7.54
N ILE A 275 -17.38 20.55 -7.59
CA ILE A 275 -16.98 21.91 -7.21
C ILE A 275 -17.62 22.95 -8.16
N CYS A 276 -17.61 22.70 -9.47
CA CYS A 276 -18.14 23.63 -10.46
C CYS A 276 -19.65 23.90 -10.32
N ARG A 277 -20.43 22.97 -9.77
CA ARG A 277 -21.87 23.17 -9.50
C ARG A 277 -22.15 24.30 -8.51
N HIS A 278 -21.16 24.67 -7.70
CA HIS A 278 -21.25 25.74 -6.71
C HIS A 278 -20.58 27.04 -7.15
N LEU A 279 -20.12 27.13 -8.40
CA LEU A 279 -19.41 28.28 -8.95
C LEU A 279 -20.20 28.92 -10.10
N THR A 280 -19.94 30.21 -10.34
CA THR A 280 -20.38 30.85 -11.59
C THR A 280 -19.61 30.31 -12.80
N ASN A 281 -20.13 30.46 -14.01
CA ASN A 281 -19.47 29.97 -15.23
C ASN A 281 -18.02 30.48 -15.38
N GLY A 282 -17.76 31.75 -15.05
CA GLY A 282 -16.42 32.34 -15.11
C GLY A 282 -15.46 31.74 -14.08
N GLN A 283 -15.93 31.55 -12.84
CA GLN A 283 -15.15 30.90 -11.78
C GLN A 283 -14.90 29.42 -12.08
N ALA A 284 -15.88 28.70 -12.62
CA ALA A 284 -15.75 27.30 -12.99
C ALA A 284 -14.69 27.13 -14.08
N ALA A 285 -14.69 27.97 -15.13
CA ALA A 285 -13.64 27.96 -16.15
C ALA A 285 -12.25 28.19 -15.53
N LEU A 286 -12.12 29.22 -14.68
CA LEU A 286 -10.85 29.52 -14.00
C LEU A 286 -10.36 28.38 -13.10
N LEU A 287 -11.28 27.73 -12.36
CA LEU A 287 -10.98 26.56 -11.54
C LEU A 287 -10.45 25.42 -12.40
N LEU A 288 -11.10 25.10 -13.52
CA LEU A 288 -10.69 23.99 -14.38
C LEU A 288 -9.27 24.19 -14.92
N ASP A 289 -8.94 25.42 -15.33
CA ASP A 289 -7.61 25.78 -15.82
C ASP A 289 -6.53 25.70 -14.71
N ASN A 290 -6.92 25.89 -13.44
CA ASN A 290 -5.99 25.97 -12.30
C ASN A 290 -6.19 24.85 -11.26
N PHE A 291 -6.94 23.80 -11.58
CA PHE A 291 -7.44 22.84 -10.59
C PHE A 291 -6.31 22.20 -9.77
N THR A 292 -5.21 21.85 -10.44
CA THR A 292 -4.05 21.22 -9.78
C THR A 292 -3.39 22.12 -8.75
N VAL A 293 -3.46 23.45 -8.90
CA VAL A 293 -2.91 24.41 -7.95
C VAL A 293 -3.69 24.37 -6.62
N ILE A 294 -5.01 24.21 -6.69
CA ILE A 294 -5.87 24.11 -5.51
C ILE A 294 -5.78 22.71 -4.89
N GLU A 295 -5.94 21.69 -5.72
CA GLU A 295 -6.05 20.30 -5.28
C GLU A 295 -4.75 19.79 -4.62
N ARG A 296 -3.59 20.35 -5.01
CA ARG A 296 -2.27 20.00 -4.46
C ARG A 296 -1.66 21.10 -3.57
N ASP A 297 -2.41 22.15 -3.24
CA ASP A 297 -1.95 23.18 -2.29
C ASP A 297 -1.79 22.54 -0.89
N PRO A 298 -0.61 22.59 -0.26
CA PRO A 298 -0.37 21.88 1.01
C PRO A 298 -1.35 22.23 2.14
N VAL A 299 -1.78 23.49 2.23
CA VAL A 299 -2.71 23.93 3.29
C VAL A 299 -4.11 23.37 3.03
N THR A 300 -4.54 23.40 1.77
CA THR A 300 -5.79 22.77 1.32
C THR A 300 -5.78 21.26 1.54
N VAL A 301 -4.70 20.59 1.15
CA VAL A 301 -4.52 19.14 1.35
C VAL A 301 -4.57 18.79 2.83
N ALA A 302 -3.92 19.56 3.71
CA ALA A 302 -3.94 19.33 5.15
C ALA A 302 -5.35 19.45 5.74
N ALA A 303 -6.12 20.46 5.34
CA ALA A 303 -7.50 20.64 5.78
C ALA A 303 -8.41 19.48 5.32
N VAL A 304 -8.29 19.05 4.05
CA VAL A 304 -9.04 17.91 3.51
C VAL A 304 -8.62 16.61 4.20
N ALA A 305 -7.33 16.37 4.41
CA ALA A 305 -6.82 15.18 5.09
C ALA A 305 -7.36 15.09 6.53
N ALA A 306 -7.49 16.22 7.23
CA ALA A 306 -8.11 16.26 8.55
C ALA A 306 -9.59 15.86 8.50
N MET A 307 -10.37 16.39 7.54
CA MET A 307 -11.78 15.98 7.34
C MET A 307 -11.90 14.49 7.04
N VAL A 308 -11.02 13.96 6.18
CA VAL A 308 -10.96 12.54 5.82
C VAL A 308 -10.66 11.66 7.05
N HIS A 309 -9.71 12.07 7.89
CA HIS A 309 -9.41 11.33 9.13
C HIS A 309 -10.55 11.42 10.15
N LEU A 310 -11.24 12.56 10.25
CA LEU A 310 -12.41 12.67 11.11
C LEU A 310 -13.54 11.77 10.63
N LYS A 311 -13.76 11.68 9.31
CA LYS A 311 -14.74 10.76 8.72
C LYS A 311 -14.43 9.31 9.09
N ASP A 312 -13.15 8.92 9.03
CA ASP A 312 -12.72 7.61 9.53
C ASP A 312 -13.10 7.40 11.00
N LYS A 313 -12.87 8.40 11.87
CA LYS A 313 -13.22 8.30 13.30
C LYS A 313 -14.71 8.11 13.56
N PHE A 314 -15.57 8.72 12.74
CA PHE A 314 -17.01 8.43 12.78
C PHE A 314 -17.32 7.01 12.31
N ALA A 315 -16.72 6.57 11.20
CA ALA A 315 -16.92 5.21 10.68
C ALA A 315 -16.43 4.12 11.65
N TRP A 316 -15.39 4.40 12.42
CA TRP A 316 -14.86 3.50 13.45
C TRP A 316 -15.60 3.56 14.78
N GLY A 317 -16.63 4.42 14.90
CA GLY A 317 -17.39 4.61 16.15
C GLY A 317 -16.60 5.30 17.26
N VAL A 318 -15.44 5.91 16.96
CA VAL A 318 -14.66 6.69 17.92
C VAL A 318 -15.34 8.03 18.21
N LEU A 319 -15.97 8.64 17.20
CA LEU A 319 -16.80 9.83 17.35
C LEU A 319 -18.29 9.47 17.20
N PRO A 320 -19.18 9.97 18.07
CA PRO A 320 -20.60 9.70 17.99
C PRO A 320 -21.25 10.48 16.85
N ALA A 321 -22.17 9.86 16.11
CA ALA A 321 -22.84 10.50 14.96
C ALA A 321 -23.54 11.83 15.32
N THR A 322 -23.93 12.03 16.59
CA THR A 322 -24.59 13.26 17.07
C THR A 322 -23.75 14.52 16.93
N CYS A 323 -22.41 14.42 16.93
CA CYS A 323 -21.53 15.58 16.73
C CYS A 323 -21.04 15.75 15.29
N TRP A 324 -21.53 14.95 14.33
CA TRP A 324 -21.12 15.01 12.92
C TRP A 324 -21.25 16.41 12.33
N GLY A 325 -22.43 17.03 12.49
CA GLY A 325 -22.74 18.36 11.98
C GLY A 325 -21.73 19.42 12.42
N GLU A 326 -21.50 19.48 13.73
CA GLU A 326 -20.61 20.45 14.36
C GLU A 326 -19.15 20.26 13.94
N VAL A 327 -18.67 19.02 13.97
CA VAL A 327 -17.29 18.68 13.63
C VAL A 327 -17.03 18.90 12.13
N MET A 328 -17.86 18.32 11.27
CA MET A 328 -17.65 18.42 9.82
C MET A 328 -17.84 19.85 9.31
N GLY A 329 -18.81 20.60 9.84
CA GLY A 329 -19.00 22.01 9.49
C GLY A 329 -17.79 22.87 9.86
N ALA A 330 -17.18 22.65 11.03
CA ALA A 330 -15.99 23.39 11.45
C ALA A 330 -14.77 23.13 10.53
N TYR A 331 -14.54 21.88 10.14
CA TYR A 331 -13.42 21.54 9.26
C TYR A 331 -13.70 21.82 7.78
N ALA A 332 -14.96 21.84 7.36
CA ALA A 332 -15.36 22.38 6.07
C ALA A 332 -15.03 23.89 5.99
N ALA A 333 -15.32 24.65 7.04
CA ALA A 333 -14.92 26.06 7.13
C ALA A 333 -13.39 26.24 7.08
N GLN A 334 -12.64 25.38 7.79
CA GLN A 334 -11.18 25.35 7.70
C GLN A 334 -10.69 25.10 6.27
N THR A 335 -11.36 24.21 5.53
CA THR A 335 -11.04 23.92 4.12
C THR A 335 -11.30 25.13 3.23
N ALA A 336 -12.43 25.83 3.42
CA ALA A 336 -12.72 27.06 2.70
C ALA A 336 -11.68 28.16 2.99
N CYS A 337 -11.28 28.35 4.26
CA CYS A 337 -10.20 29.26 4.65
C CYS A 337 -8.86 28.89 4.01
N ALA A 338 -8.51 27.60 3.96
CA ALA A 338 -7.27 27.13 3.36
C ALA A 338 -7.21 27.48 1.87
N VAL A 339 -8.30 27.26 1.13
CA VAL A 339 -8.38 27.63 -0.29
C VAL A 339 -8.38 29.14 -0.47
N SER A 340 -9.13 29.88 0.36
CA SER A 340 -9.27 31.33 0.22
C SER A 340 -8.03 32.11 0.63
N GLY A 341 -7.26 31.57 1.57
CA GLY A 341 -6.17 32.27 2.25
C GLY A 341 -6.64 33.32 3.26
N ASP A 342 -7.94 33.39 3.55
CA ASP A 342 -8.54 34.40 4.43
C ASP A 342 -9.27 33.75 5.62
N TYR A 343 -8.57 33.68 6.74
CA TYR A 343 -9.08 33.11 7.99
C TYR A 343 -10.05 34.05 8.73
N THR A 344 -10.16 35.33 8.35
CA THR A 344 -11.13 36.24 8.97
C THR A 344 -12.57 35.84 8.64
N ARG A 345 -12.76 35.07 7.56
CA ARG A 345 -14.06 34.58 7.08
C ARG A 345 -14.51 33.26 7.70
N MET A 346 -13.71 32.68 8.60
CA MET A 346 -13.98 31.38 9.23
C MET A 346 -15.39 31.26 9.82
N ALA A 347 -15.86 32.30 10.53
CA ALA A 347 -17.19 32.31 11.13
C ALA A 347 -18.30 32.23 10.07
N GLY A 348 -18.19 33.02 9.00
CA GLY A 348 -19.14 33.01 7.89
C GLY A 348 -19.13 31.69 7.12
N TYR A 349 -17.95 31.09 6.91
CA TYR A 349 -17.87 29.76 6.31
C TYR A 349 -18.52 28.69 7.16
N ARG A 350 -18.32 28.73 8.48
CA ARG A 350 -18.94 27.79 9.39
C ARG A 350 -20.45 27.91 9.33
N GLU A 351 -21.00 29.12 9.35
CA GLU A 351 -22.45 29.33 9.24
C GLU A 351 -23.01 28.81 7.90
N ALA A 352 -22.29 29.00 6.80
CA ALA A 352 -22.73 28.58 5.47
C ALA A 352 -22.60 27.06 5.21
N LEU A 353 -21.62 26.40 5.82
CA LEU A 353 -21.28 24.98 5.60
C LEU A 353 -21.81 24.04 6.71
N ALA A 354 -22.14 24.56 7.90
CA ALA A 354 -22.60 23.74 9.03
C ALA A 354 -24.04 23.20 8.97
N PRO A 355 -25.02 23.71 8.19
CA PRO A 355 -26.34 23.08 8.14
C PRO A 355 -26.31 21.78 7.32
N LEU A 356 -25.73 20.73 7.91
CA LEU A 356 -25.72 19.35 7.42
C LEU A 356 -27.01 18.66 7.89
N HIS A 357 -28.05 18.70 7.06
CA HIS A 357 -29.33 18.09 7.41
C HIS A 357 -29.31 16.59 7.18
N GLY A 358 -29.01 15.80 8.23
CA GLY A 358 -29.26 14.34 8.25
C GLY A 358 -28.51 13.52 7.19
N GLU A 359 -27.58 14.13 6.49
CA GLU A 359 -26.84 13.52 5.40
C GLU A 359 -25.60 12.81 5.92
N TYR A 360 -25.73 11.48 6.08
CA TYR A 360 -24.66 10.59 6.52
C TYR A 360 -24.26 9.68 5.36
N GLY A 361 -23.02 9.77 4.91
CA GLY A 361 -22.52 8.90 3.85
C GLY A 361 -21.41 9.52 3.00
N ASN A 362 -20.91 8.74 2.05
CA ASN A 362 -19.86 9.19 1.14
C ASN A 362 -20.31 10.33 0.20
N PRO A 363 -21.51 10.29 -0.42
CA PRO A 363 -21.96 11.38 -1.27
C PRO A 363 -22.06 12.71 -0.50
N ALA A 364 -22.71 12.69 0.67
CA ALA A 364 -22.82 13.85 1.56
C ALA A 364 -21.48 14.43 1.99
N PHE A 365 -20.56 13.57 2.42
CA PHE A 365 -19.22 13.99 2.83
C PHE A 365 -18.42 14.61 1.68
N THR A 366 -18.44 13.97 0.51
CA THR A 366 -17.69 14.45 -0.65
C THR A 366 -18.27 15.73 -1.22
N ASP A 367 -19.59 15.89 -1.21
CA ASP A 367 -20.28 17.13 -1.59
C ASP A 367 -19.91 18.28 -0.64
N LEU A 368 -19.94 18.05 0.68
CA LEU A 368 -19.52 19.05 1.67
C LEU A 368 -18.10 19.55 1.43
N VAL A 369 -17.16 18.63 1.18
CA VAL A 369 -15.77 18.99 0.88
C VAL A 369 -15.70 19.82 -0.41
N CYS A 370 -16.40 19.40 -1.47
CA CYS A 370 -16.41 20.12 -2.75
C CYS A 370 -17.06 21.52 -2.63
N ARG A 371 -18.12 21.65 -1.83
CA ARG A 371 -18.76 22.94 -1.53
C ARG A 371 -17.84 23.87 -0.74
N ALA A 372 -17.08 23.34 0.23
CA ALA A 372 -16.07 24.11 0.96
C ALA A 372 -14.96 24.61 0.05
N LEU A 373 -14.43 23.74 -0.83
CA LEU A 373 -13.44 24.12 -1.85
C LEU A 373 -13.99 25.20 -2.79
N ALA A 374 -15.22 25.04 -3.27
CA ALA A 374 -15.87 26.01 -4.14
C ALA A 374 -16.03 27.37 -3.46
N MET A 375 -16.47 27.40 -2.21
CA MET A 375 -16.69 28.63 -1.45
C MET A 375 -15.38 29.39 -1.24
N GLY A 376 -14.32 28.70 -0.80
CA GLY A 376 -13.00 29.31 -0.65
C GLY A 376 -12.41 29.80 -1.98
N PHE A 377 -12.62 29.04 -3.07
CA PHE A 377 -12.19 29.44 -4.41
C PHE A 377 -12.96 30.68 -4.89
N ALA A 378 -14.29 30.66 -4.80
CA ALA A 378 -15.14 31.76 -5.21
C ALA A 378 -14.71 33.08 -4.57
N ASP A 379 -14.33 33.02 -3.29
CA ASP A 379 -13.92 34.17 -2.48
C ASP A 379 -12.54 34.72 -2.78
N LYS A 380 -11.56 33.85 -3.02
CA LYS A 380 -10.21 34.27 -3.41
C LYS A 380 -10.17 34.91 -4.80
N TRP A 381 -11.06 34.47 -5.68
CA TRP A 381 -11.17 34.96 -7.05
C TRP A 381 -12.47 35.72 -7.32
N GLN A 382 -13.07 36.35 -6.30
CA GLN A 382 -14.06 37.39 -6.55
C GLN A 382 -13.36 38.47 -7.38
N ASN A 383 -13.99 38.84 -8.50
CA ASN A 383 -13.54 39.88 -9.42
C ASN A 383 -12.70 40.96 -8.72
N LYS A 384 -11.38 40.93 -8.89
CA LYS A 384 -10.59 42.17 -8.94
C LYS A 384 -10.93 42.89 -10.25
N GLN A 385 -12.21 43.18 -10.48
CA GLN A 385 -12.62 44.18 -11.47
C GLN A 385 -12.37 45.54 -10.81
N GLY A 386 -11.10 45.98 -10.85
CA GLY A 386 -10.66 47.19 -10.18
C GLY A 386 -9.19 47.19 -9.81
N CYS A 387 -8.31 46.95 -10.78
CA CYS A 387 -6.95 47.49 -10.79
C CYS A 387 -6.57 47.78 -12.24
#